data_AF-A0A3M0E0J7-F1
#
_entry.id   AF-A0A3M0E0J7-F1
#
_cell.length_a   1.000
_cell.length_b   1.000
_cell.length_c   1.000
_cell.angle_alpha   90.00
_cell.angle_beta   90.00
_cell.angle_gamma   90.00
#
_symmetry.space_group_name_H-M   'P 1'
#
loop_
_entity.id
_entity.type
_entity.pdbx_description
1 polymer ?
#
loop_
_entity_poly.entity_id
_entity_poly.type
_entity_poly.pdbx_seq_one_letter_code
_entity_poly.pdbx_strand_id
1 'polypeptide(L)' 'MPCPYLDYRREDADHAFDTERAYCTAVDEFVQPMRADICNDRYDLDHETDCEFYTEAESE' A
#
# COMPACT_ATOMS: atom_id res chain seq x y z
N MET A 1 -1.16 11.86 5.95
CA MET A 1 0.26 11.59 5.59
C MET A 1 0.25 10.22 4.96
N PRO A 2 1.06 9.93 3.92
CA PRO A 2 0.98 8.63 3.28
C PRO A 2 1.19 7.51 4.30
N CYS A 3 0.40 6.45 4.17
CA CYS A 3 0.41 5.27 5.02
C CYS A 3 1.84 4.75 5.24
N PRO A 4 2.25 4.48 6.49
CA PRO A 4 3.61 4.03 6.80
C PRO A 4 3.95 2.66 6.22
N TYR A 5 2.93 1.88 5.86
CA TYR A 5 3.08 0.55 5.27
C TYR A 5 3.09 0.56 3.73
N LEU A 6 2.95 1.73 3.10
CA LEU A 6 3.01 1.83 1.65
C LEU A 6 4.45 2.02 1.17
N ASP A 7 4.90 1.09 0.35
CA ASP A 7 6.17 1.14 -0.38
C ASP A 7 5.93 1.04 -1.89
N TYR A 8 6.95 1.38 -2.67
CA TYR A 8 6.93 1.26 -4.13
C TYR A 8 8.15 0.45 -4.56
N ARG A 9 7.91 -0.74 -5.13
CA ARG A 9 8.98 -1.67 -5.51
C ARG A 9 8.99 -1.90 -7.01
N ARG A 10 10.19 -2.05 -7.58
CA ARG A 10 10.41 -2.36 -9.00
C ARG A 10 10.60 -3.83 -9.30
N GLU A 11 10.66 -4.67 -8.29
CA GLU A 11 10.89 -6.10 -8.48
C GLU A 11 10.26 -6.90 -7.35
N ASP A 12 9.88 -8.13 -7.68
CA ASP A 12 9.61 -9.20 -6.73
C ASP A 12 10.77 -10.21 -6.73
N ALA A 13 10.60 -11.37 -6.10
CA ALA A 13 11.66 -12.38 -5.99
C ALA A 13 12.09 -12.97 -7.33
N ASP A 14 11.20 -13.01 -8.33
CA ASP A 14 11.39 -13.74 -9.58
C ASP A 14 11.38 -12.83 -10.81
N HIS A 15 10.94 -11.58 -10.68
CA HIS A 15 10.74 -10.67 -11.81
C HIS A 15 10.92 -9.19 -11.46
N ALA A 16 11.45 -8.43 -12.43
CA ALA A 16 11.55 -6.97 -12.38
C ALA A 16 10.50 -6.31 -13.29
N PHE A 17 9.80 -5.32 -12.77
CA PHE A 17 8.78 -4.53 -13.44
C PHE A 17 9.39 -3.32 -14.16
N ASP A 18 8.79 -2.93 -15.28
CA ASP A 18 9.18 -1.71 -16.02
C ASP A 18 8.92 -0.41 -15.22
N THR A 19 7.95 -0.44 -14.29
CA THR A 19 7.58 0.67 -13.41
C THR A 19 7.41 0.20 -11.98
N GLU A 20 7.64 1.10 -11.04
CA GLU A 20 7.35 0.90 -9.62
C GLU A 20 5.88 0.54 -9.41
N ARG A 21 5.65 -0.49 -8.59
CA ARG A 21 4.33 -0.97 -8.20
C ARG A 21 4.15 -0.80 -6.69
N ALA A 22 2.93 -0.47 -6.30
CA ALA A 22 2.57 -0.31 -4.90
C ALA A 22 2.67 -1.65 -4.16
N TYR A 23 3.33 -1.62 -3.02
CA TYR A 23 3.57 -2.76 -2.15
C TYR A 23 3.16 -2.40 -0.73
N CYS A 24 2.36 -3.24 -0.10
CA CYS A 24 1.93 -3.05 1.28
C CYS A 24 2.75 -3.94 2.20
N THR A 25 3.55 -3.34 3.09
CA THR A 25 4.41 -4.08 4.03
C THR A 25 3.64 -4.66 5.21
N ALA A 26 2.42 -4.21 5.47
CA ALA A 26 1.56 -4.79 6.50
C ALA A 26 1.12 -6.22 6.15
N VAL A 27 0.81 -6.48 4.88
CA VAL A 27 0.42 -7.81 4.38
C VAL A 27 1.52 -8.49 3.55
N ASP A 28 2.64 -7.81 3.33
CA ASP A 28 3.80 -8.26 2.55
C ASP A 28 3.47 -8.60 1.08
N GLU A 29 2.57 -7.82 0.46
CA GLU A 29 2.06 -8.09 -0.90
C GLU A 29 1.97 -6.84 -1.79
N PHE A 30 2.06 -7.05 -3.11
CA PHE A 30 1.75 -6.01 -4.09
C PHE A 30 0.25 -5.74 -4.13
N VAL A 31 -0.13 -4.47 -4.01
CA VAL A 31 -1.54 -4.05 -3.98
C VAL A 31 -1.96 -3.37 -5.27
N GLN A 32 -3.27 -3.34 -5.51
CA GLN A 32 -3.84 -2.65 -6.66
C GLN A 32 -3.61 -1.14 -6.55
N PRO A 33 -3.50 -0.40 -7.68
CA PRO A 33 -3.33 1.05 -7.67
C PRO A 33 -4.40 1.79 -6.85
N MET A 34 -5.65 1.31 -6.88
CA MET A 34 -6.75 1.89 -6.09
C MET A 34 -6.49 1.83 -4.58
N ARG A 35 -5.82 0.77 -4.10
CA ARG A 35 -5.40 0.67 -2.70
C ARG A 35 -4.28 1.67 -2.39
N ALA A 36 -3.35 1.85 -3.33
CA ALA A 36 -2.32 2.86 -3.21
C ALA A 36 -2.93 4.26 -3.15
N ASP A 37 -4.03 4.54 -3.85
CA ASP A 37 -4.72 5.83 -3.76
C ASP A 37 -5.28 6.07 -2.34
N ILE A 38 -5.91 5.07 -1.71
CA ILE A 38 -6.32 5.13 -0.30
C ILE A 38 -5.11 5.39 0.60
N CYS A 39 -4.03 4.61 0.43
CA CYS A 39 -2.82 4.73 1.25
C CYS A 39 -2.07 6.06 1.06
N ASN A 40 -2.31 6.79 -0.02
CA ASN A 40 -1.74 8.12 -0.26
C ASN A 40 -2.69 9.26 0.15
N ASP A 41 -3.79 8.95 0.82
CA ASP A 41 -4.85 9.90 1.21
C ASP A 41 -5.38 10.72 0.01
N ARG A 42 -5.50 10.10 -1.16
CA ARG A 42 -5.99 10.77 -2.38
C ARG A 42 -7.51 10.80 -2.39
N TYR A 43 -8.09 11.80 -3.05
CA TYR A 43 -9.53 11.89 -3.30
C TYR A 43 -10.40 11.90 -2.03
N ASP A 44 -9.92 12.57 -0.98
CA ASP A 44 -10.56 12.64 0.34
C ASP A 44 -10.72 11.26 1.03
N LEU A 45 -9.91 10.27 0.61
CA LEU A 45 -9.74 9.00 1.31
C LEU A 45 -8.69 9.16 2.40
N ASP A 46 -8.79 8.32 3.43
CA ASP A 46 -7.89 8.32 4.58
C ASP A 46 -7.46 6.88 4.89
N HIS A 47 -6.15 6.63 4.86
CA HIS A 47 -5.63 5.30 5.15
C HIS A 47 -5.94 4.80 6.57
N GLU A 48 -6.14 5.69 7.54
CA GLU A 48 -6.44 5.34 8.93
C GLU A 48 -7.87 4.78 9.06
N THR A 49 -8.80 5.19 8.20
CA THR A 49 -10.22 4.79 8.28
C THR A 49 -10.72 3.95 7.11
N ASP A 50 -10.15 4.10 5.92
CA ASP A 50 -10.63 3.48 4.68
C ASP A 50 -9.80 2.28 4.23
N CYS A 51 -8.66 1.99 4.89
CA CYS A 51 -7.79 0.86 4.55
C CYS A 51 -7.86 -0.24 5.60
N GLU A 52 -8.50 -1.37 5.27
CA GLU A 52 -8.61 -2.51 6.20
C GLU A 52 -7.24 -3.02 6.68
N PHE A 53 -6.24 -3.11 5.80
CA PHE A 53 -4.90 -3.59 6.14
C PHE A 53 -4.17 -2.69 7.15
N TYR A 54 -4.39 -1.38 7.08
CA TYR A 54 -3.80 -0.46 8.05
C TYR A 54 -4.47 -0.65 9.41
N THR A 55 -5.80 -0.65 9.44
CA THR A 55 -6.57 -0.83 10.68
C THR A 55 -6.24 -2.17 11.36
N GLU A 56 -6.10 -3.24 10.57
CA GLU A 56 -5.68 -4.55 11.06
C GLU A 56 -4.28 -4.49 11.68
N ALA A 57 -3.29 -3.94 10.96
CA ALA A 57 -1.91 -3.83 11.45
C ALA A 57 -1.75 -2.96 12.72
N GLU A 58 -2.55 -1.90 12.88
CA GLU A 58 -2.50 -1.05 14.09
C GLU A 58 -3.25 -1.67 15.29
N SER A 59 -4.06 -2.71 15.06
CA SER A 59 -4.83 -3.38 16.11
C SER A 59 -4.09 -4.58 16.73
N GLU A 60 -2.92 -4.95 16.20
CA GLU A 60 -2.11 -6.10 16.62
C GLU A 60 -1.00 -5.77 17.63
#